data_AF-A0A839CXI3-F1
#
_entry.id   AF-A0A839CXI3-F1
#
_cell.length_a   1.000
_cell.length_b   1.000
_cell.length_c   1.000
_cell.angle_alpha   90.00
_cell.angle_beta   90.00
_cell.angle_gamma   90.00
#
_symmetry.space_group_name_H-M   'P 1'
#
loop_
_entity.id
_entity.type
_entity.pdbx_description
1 polymer ?
#
loop_
_entity_poly.entity_id
_entity_poly.type
_entity_poly.pdbx_seq_one_letter_code
_entity_poly.pdbx_strand_id
1 'polypeptide(L)'
;KNICNDLGISERIIYLDGGNLPELLEGSLAVVTVNSTAGLQAIHHKKPLKVLGTAIYNSEELVNKGILDEFWNNYKKPNQQAYMRFKNYLMRKNQINGSFYDPEGINRLLQQIVKKLCN
;
A
#
# COMPACT_ATOMS: atom_id res chain seq x y z
N LYS A 1 -10.18 -1.41 27.58
CA LYS A 1 -8.78 -1.81 27.83
C LYS A 1 -7.87 -0.71 27.28
N ASN A 2 -7.01 -0.13 28.10
CA ASN A 2 -6.06 0.88 27.64
C ASN A 2 -4.69 0.21 27.42
N ILE A 3 -4.60 -0.51 26.29
CA ILE A 3 -3.48 -1.42 25.98
C ILE A 3 -2.14 -0.68 26.02
N CYS A 4 -2.10 0.59 25.56
CA CYS A 4 -0.88 1.38 25.53
C CYS A 4 -0.38 1.70 26.94
N ASN A 5 -1.27 2.02 27.88
CA ASN A 5 -0.93 2.26 29.28
C ASN A 5 -0.48 0.96 29.96
N ASP A 6 -1.20 -0.15 29.72
CA ASP A 6 -0.87 -1.46 30.30
C ASP A 6 0.53 -1.93 29.86
N LEU A 7 0.96 -1.55 28.65
CA LEU A 7 2.27 -1.85 28.08
C LEU A 7 3.33 -0.75 28.31
N GLY A 8 2.98 0.39 28.91
CA GLY A 8 3.89 1.50 29.18
C GLY A 8 4.45 2.21 27.93
N ILE A 9 3.71 2.20 26.81
CA ILE A 9 4.17 2.72 25.50
C ILE A 9 3.40 3.94 25.01
N SER A 10 2.54 4.54 25.83
CA SER A 10 1.68 5.66 25.43
C SER A 10 2.45 6.86 24.86
N GLU A 11 3.61 7.19 25.44
CA GLU A 11 4.49 8.28 24.97
C GLU A 11 5.12 8.02 23.58
N ARG A 12 5.01 6.79 23.06
CA ARG A 12 5.54 6.39 21.76
C ARG A 12 4.47 6.21 20.69
N ILE A 13 3.20 6.41 21.03
CA ILE A 13 2.07 6.17 20.13
C ILE A 13 1.40 7.49 19.82
N ILE A 14 1.37 7.80 18.53
CA ILE A 14 0.58 8.90 18.00
C ILE A 14 -0.57 8.28 17.22
N TYR A 15 -1.80 8.52 17.67
CA TYR A 15 -3.00 8.14 16.94
C TYR A 15 -3.43 9.30 16.03
N LEU A 16 -3.74 8.96 14.79
CA LEU A 16 -4.21 9.91 13.78
C LEU A 16 -5.54 9.39 13.21
N ASP A 17 -6.57 10.23 13.23
CA ASP A 17 -7.89 9.93 12.62
C ASP A 17 -7.99 10.46 11.18
N GLY A 18 -6.89 10.33 10.43
CA GLY A 18 -6.74 10.87 9.09
C GLY A 18 -5.50 11.76 8.93
N GLY A 19 -5.39 12.39 7.77
CA GLY A 19 -4.27 13.26 7.42
C GLY A 19 -3.71 12.98 6.02
N ASN A 20 -2.63 13.67 5.68
CA ASN A 20 -1.94 13.50 4.40
C ASN A 20 -1.01 12.29 4.45
N LEU A 21 -1.50 11.14 3.96
CA LEU A 21 -0.72 9.90 3.94
C LEU A 21 0.64 10.04 3.22
N PRO A 22 0.75 10.67 2.04
CA PRO A 22 2.05 10.97 1.43
C PRO A 22 3.06 11.64 2.37
N GLU A 23 2.68 12.72 3.06
CA GLU A 23 3.56 13.43 4.01
C GLU A 23 3.96 12.53 5.19
N LEU A 24 3.02 11.77 5.73
CA LEU A 24 3.29 10.79 6.80
C LEU A 24 4.27 9.71 6.33
N LEU A 25 4.13 9.24 5.09
CA LEU A 25 5.04 8.27 4.51
C LEU A 25 6.43 8.89 4.31
N GLU A 26 6.54 10.11 3.81
CA GLU A 26 7.82 10.82 3.68
C GLU A 26 8.57 10.92 5.02
N GLY A 27 7.86 11.24 6.10
CA GLY A 27 8.42 11.29 7.46
C GLY A 27 8.66 9.91 8.11
N SER A 28 8.09 8.82 7.58
CA SER A 28 8.24 7.49 8.18
C SER A 28 9.60 6.84 7.88
N LEU A 29 10.10 6.04 8.82
CA LEU A 29 11.28 5.18 8.63
C LEU A 29 10.92 3.89 7.88
N ALA A 30 9.79 3.28 8.25
CA ALA A 30 9.28 2.04 7.72
C ALA A 30 7.77 1.94 8.00
N VAL A 31 7.08 1.06 7.27
CA VAL A 31 5.63 0.87 7.38
C VAL A 31 5.32 -0.59 7.69
N VAL A 32 4.36 -0.81 8.60
CA VAL A 32 3.75 -2.11 8.86
C VAL A 32 2.27 -2.01 8.53
N THR A 33 1.74 -2.99 7.81
CA THR A 33 0.31 -3.05 7.48
C THR A 33 -0.19 -4.49 7.51
N VAL A 34 -1.51 -4.66 7.69
CA VAL A 34 -2.15 -5.97 7.51
C VAL A 34 -2.31 -6.26 6.02
N ASN A 35 -3.11 -5.45 5.32
CA ASN A 35 -3.45 -5.62 3.90
C ASN A 35 -3.92 -4.31 3.23
N SER A 36 -3.67 -3.15 3.85
CA SER A 36 -4.14 -1.87 3.33
C SER A 36 -3.39 -1.46 2.06
N THR A 37 -4.08 -0.87 1.10
CA THR A 37 -3.46 -0.27 -0.10
C THR A 37 -2.47 0.85 0.23
N ALA A 38 -2.49 1.39 1.46
CA ALA A 38 -1.41 2.23 1.98
C ALA A 38 -0.03 1.56 1.90
N GLY A 39 0.05 0.23 1.91
CA GLY A 39 1.29 -0.50 1.64
C GLY A 39 1.85 -0.25 0.24
N LEU A 40 1.00 -0.15 -0.78
CA LEU A 40 1.46 0.23 -2.14
C LEU A 40 2.01 1.65 -2.17
N GLN A 41 1.37 2.56 -1.42
CA GLN A 41 1.88 3.92 -1.26
C GLN A 41 3.24 3.92 -0.55
N ALA A 42 3.43 3.10 0.49
CA ALA A 42 4.73 2.96 1.15
C ALA A 42 5.83 2.51 0.18
N ILE A 43 5.56 1.50 -0.66
CA ILE A 43 6.50 1.04 -1.68
C ILE A 43 6.82 2.15 -2.68
N HIS A 44 5.79 2.89 -3.12
CA HIS A 44 5.93 4.03 -4.02
C HIS A 44 6.86 5.12 -3.46
N HIS A 45 6.73 5.40 -2.16
CA HIS A 45 7.57 6.35 -1.42
C HIS A 45 8.91 5.72 -0.95
N LYS A 46 9.28 4.56 -1.50
CA LYS A 46 10.54 3.84 -1.25
C LYS A 46 10.73 3.45 0.23
N LYS A 47 9.62 3.28 0.97
CA LYS A 47 9.64 2.91 2.39
C LYS A 47 9.69 1.40 2.54
N PRO A 48 10.57 0.87 3.41
CA PRO A 48 10.51 -0.52 3.83
C PRO A 48 9.11 -0.88 4.32
N LEU A 49 8.62 -2.05 3.91
CA LEU A 49 7.25 -2.47 4.19
C LEU A 49 7.22 -3.89 4.75
N LYS A 50 6.53 -4.06 5.88
CA LYS A 50 6.12 -5.34 6.43
C LYS A 50 4.62 -5.54 6.25
N VAL A 51 4.24 -6.67 5.64
CA VAL A 51 2.84 -7.07 5.47
C VAL A 51 2.56 -8.26 6.39
N LEU A 52 1.55 -8.12 7.26
CA LEU A 52 1.16 -9.15 8.23
C LEU A 52 0.02 -10.05 7.75
N GLY A 53 -0.75 -9.61 6.75
CA GLY A 53 -1.84 -10.39 6.15
C GLY A 53 -1.59 -10.74 4.68
N THR A 54 -2.68 -11.04 3.98
CA THR A 54 -2.66 -11.34 2.54
C THR A 54 -2.91 -10.05 1.76
N ALA A 55 -1.96 -9.69 0.90
CA ALA A 55 -2.07 -8.55 0.00
C ALA A 55 -1.51 -8.91 -1.38
N ILE A 56 -2.10 -8.39 -2.45
CA ILE A 56 -1.72 -8.69 -3.84
C ILE A 56 -0.27 -8.31 -4.19
N TYR A 57 0.36 -7.46 -3.37
CA TYR A 57 1.74 -6.98 -3.52
C TYR A 57 2.70 -7.63 -2.53
N ASN A 58 2.27 -8.65 -1.77
CA ASN A 58 3.09 -9.36 -0.76
C ASN A 58 4.08 -10.33 -1.43
N SER A 59 5.04 -9.80 -2.19
CA SER A 59 6.13 -10.55 -2.82
C SER A 59 7.49 -10.24 -2.18
N GLU A 60 8.42 -11.19 -2.26
CA GLU A 60 9.79 -11.04 -1.73
C GLU A 60 10.56 -9.85 -2.32
N GLU A 61 10.25 -9.45 -3.55
CA GLU A 61 10.88 -8.28 -4.18
C GLU A 61 10.35 -6.94 -3.62
N LEU A 62 9.16 -6.93 -3.04
CA LEU A 62 8.44 -5.70 -2.65
C LEU A 62 8.32 -5.52 -1.14
N VAL A 63 8.30 -6.59 -0.36
CA VAL A 63 8.03 -6.54 1.08
C VAL A 63 9.04 -7.38 1.87
N ASN A 64 9.26 -7.01 3.13
CA ASN A 64 10.05 -7.82 4.04
C ASN A 64 9.23 -9.05 4.49
N LYS A 65 9.77 -10.25 4.24
CA LYS A 65 9.16 -11.54 4.60
C LYS A 65 9.66 -12.12 5.93
N GLY A 66 10.74 -11.59 6.50
CA GLY A 66 11.25 -11.99 7.83
C GLY A 66 10.27 -11.66 8.96
N ILE A 67 10.55 -12.08 10.19
CA ILE A 67 9.63 -11.86 11.31
C ILE A 67 9.53 -10.38 11.69
N LEU A 68 8.45 -9.99 12.36
CA LEU A 68 8.19 -8.59 12.72
C LEU A 68 9.28 -8.03 13.65
N ASP A 69 9.77 -8.82 14.60
CA ASP A 69 10.78 -8.39 15.58
C ASP A 69 12.11 -7.99 14.92
N GLU A 70 12.53 -8.74 13.89
CA GLU A 70 13.72 -8.44 13.12
C GLU A 70 13.54 -7.22 12.21
N PHE A 71 12.32 -7.02 11.68
CA PHE A 71 12.02 -5.91 10.77
C PHE A 71 12.31 -4.54 11.38
N TRP A 72 12.05 -4.37 12.68
CA TRP A 72 12.30 -3.11 13.38
C TRP A 72 13.76 -2.68 13.36
N ASN A 73 14.68 -3.64 13.31
CA ASN A 73 16.12 -3.39 13.36
C ASN A 73 16.81 -3.58 12.01
N ASN A 74 16.22 -4.34 11.09
CA ASN A 74 16.82 -4.72 9.81
C ASN A 74 15.86 -4.50 8.63
N TYR A 75 15.32 -3.30 8.53
CA TYR A 75 14.45 -2.92 7.41
C TYR A 75 15.27 -2.66 6.14
N LYS A 76 14.74 -3.12 5.00
CA LYS A 76 15.35 -2.91 3.67
C LYS A 76 14.39 -2.19 2.75
N LYS A 77 14.91 -1.27 1.94
CA LYS A 77 14.11 -0.54 0.96
C LYS A 77 13.57 -1.52 -0.09
N PRO A 78 12.33 -1.32 -0.58
CA PRO A 78 11.74 -2.20 -1.58
C PRO A 78 12.43 -2.06 -2.95
N ASN A 79 12.43 -3.14 -3.74
CA ASN A 79 12.98 -3.10 -5.09
C ASN A 79 12.07 -2.27 -6.01
N GLN A 80 12.55 -1.07 -6.36
CA GLN A 80 11.77 -0.13 -7.17
C GLN A 80 11.56 -0.62 -8.61
N GLN A 81 12.47 -1.42 -9.16
CA GLN A 81 12.28 -1.98 -10.49
C GLN A 81 11.14 -3.02 -10.47
N ALA A 82 11.12 -3.89 -9.45
CA ALA A 82 10.03 -4.84 -9.25
C ALA A 82 8.69 -4.12 -9.03
N TYR A 83 8.69 -3.03 -8.26
CA TYR A 83 7.50 -2.22 -8.05
C TYR A 83 6.96 -1.64 -9.36
N MET A 84 7.83 -1.08 -10.21
CA MET A 84 7.42 -0.54 -11.51
C MET A 84 6.85 -1.63 -12.42
N ARG A 85 7.46 -2.84 -12.45
CA ARG A 85 6.90 -3.98 -13.18
C ARG A 85 5.51 -4.35 -12.67
N PHE A 86 5.36 -4.48 -11.35
CA PHE A 86 4.08 -4.80 -10.71
C PHE A 86 3.00 -3.75 -11.00
N LYS A 87 3.31 -2.47 -10.80
CA LYS A 87 2.40 -1.34 -11.08
C LYS A 87 1.96 -1.34 -12.55
N ASN A 88 2.90 -1.50 -13.47
CA ASN A 88 2.61 -1.53 -14.91
C ASN A 88 1.75 -2.74 -15.28
N TYR A 89 1.96 -3.89 -14.64
CA TYR A 89 1.12 -5.07 -14.83
C TYR A 89 -0.32 -4.81 -14.36
N LEU A 90 -0.52 -4.25 -13.16
CA LEU A 90 -1.84 -3.92 -12.63
C LEU A 90 -2.59 -2.93 -13.55
N MET A 91 -1.91 -1.87 -13.97
CA MET A 91 -2.46 -0.87 -14.89
C MET A 91 -2.93 -1.48 -16.21
N ARG A 92 -2.17 -2.46 -16.75
CA ARG A 92 -2.46 -3.07 -18.07
C ARG A 92 -3.47 -4.21 -18.03
N LYS A 93 -3.55 -4.95 -16.92
CA LYS A 93 -4.31 -6.21 -16.86
C LYS A 93 -5.57 -6.13 -16.00
N ASN A 94 -5.54 -5.33 -14.93
CA ASN A 94 -6.61 -5.31 -13.94
C ASN A 94 -7.43 -4.02 -13.98
N GLN A 95 -6.80 -2.89 -14.25
CA GLN A 95 -7.48 -1.59 -14.24
C GLN A 95 -8.14 -1.28 -15.59
N ILE A 96 -9.29 -0.60 -15.53
CA ILE A 96 -9.98 -0.01 -16.68
C ILE A 96 -9.93 1.49 -16.50
N ASN A 97 -9.48 2.22 -17.53
CA ASN A 97 -9.42 3.69 -17.43
C ASN A 97 -10.84 4.26 -17.42
N GLY A 98 -11.22 4.88 -16.30
CA GLY A 98 -12.55 5.43 -16.08
C GLY A 98 -12.64 6.02 -14.67
N SER A 99 -13.79 6.61 -14.35
CA SER A 99 -14.05 7.21 -13.05
C SER A 99 -15.52 7.06 -12.69
N PHE A 100 -15.81 6.97 -11.40
CA PHE A 100 -17.17 6.95 -10.85
C PHE A 100 -17.65 8.34 -10.42
N TYR A 101 -16.77 9.34 -10.46
CA TYR A 101 -16.99 10.63 -9.81
C TYR A 101 -17.35 11.75 -10.80
N ASP A 102 -17.19 11.51 -12.10
CA ASP A 102 -17.48 12.49 -13.14
C ASP A 102 -18.18 11.83 -14.36
N PRO A 103 -19.12 12.52 -15.02
CA PRO A 103 -19.87 11.95 -16.14
C PRO A 103 -19.00 11.45 -17.30
N GLU A 104 -17.90 12.15 -17.63
CA GLU A 104 -16.99 11.73 -18.70
C GLU A 104 -16.26 10.44 -18.33
N GLY A 105 -15.80 10.36 -17.09
CA GLY A 105 -15.20 9.18 -16.46
C GLY A 105 -16.11 7.97 -16.50
N ILE A 106 -17.39 8.16 -16.18
CA ILE A 106 -18.40 7.10 -16.22
C ILE A 106 -18.61 6.62 -17.67
N ASN A 107 -18.73 7.55 -18.62
CA ASN A 107 -18.91 7.18 -20.03
C ASN A 107 -17.71 6.39 -20.58
N ARG A 108 -16.48 6.84 -20.28
CA ARG A 108 -15.24 6.11 -20.62
C ARG A 108 -15.20 4.71 -20.00
N LEU A 109 -15.63 4.59 -18.74
CA LEU A 109 -15.71 3.31 -18.05
C LEU A 109 -16.69 2.35 -18.74
N LEU A 110 -17.91 2.81 -19.03
CA LEU A 110 -18.96 2.00 -19.66
C LEU A 110 -18.51 1.48 -21.03
N GLN A 111 -17.93 2.34 -21.87
CA GLN A 111 -17.43 1.93 -23.19
C GLN A 111 -16.40 0.79 -23.09
N GLN A 112 -15.49 0.86 -22.12
CA GLN A 112 -14.47 -0.16 -21.94
C GLN A 112 -15.00 -1.45 -21.30
N ILE A 113 -15.95 -1.36 -20.37
CA ILE A 113 -16.60 -2.54 -19.79
C ILE A 113 -17.36 -3.31 -20.87
N VAL A 114 -18.18 -2.63 -21.69
CA VAL A 114 -18.91 -3.26 -22.81
C VAL A 114 -17.93 -3.93 -23.76
N LYS A 115 -16.86 -3.23 -24.16
CA LYS A 115 -15.81 -3.81 -25.00
C LYS A 115 -15.18 -5.07 -24.39
N LYS A 116 -15.02 -5.14 -23.07
CA LYS A 116 -14.40 -6.28 -22.39
C LYS A 116 -15.36 -7.46 -22.18
N LEU A 117 -16.67 -7.21 -22.12
CA LEU A 117 -17.69 -8.26 -21.96
C LEU A 117 -18.14 -8.85 -23.30
N CYS A 118 -18.13 -8.05 -24.37
CA CYS A 118 -18.57 -8.46 -25.71
C CYS A 118 -17.44 -9.03 -26.59
N ASN A 119 -16.18 -9.03 -26.12
CA ASN A 119 -15.04 -9.71 -26.74
C ASN A 119 -14.59 -10.87 -25.85
#